data_AF-A0A9P1JSH1-F1
#
_entry.id   AF-A0A9P1JSH1-F1
#
_cell.length_a   1.000
_cell.length_b   1.000
_cell.length_c   1.000
_cell.angle_alpha   90.00
_cell.angle_beta   90.00
_cell.angle_gamma   90.00
#
_symmetry.space_group_name_H-M   'P 1'
#
loop_
_entity.id
_entity.type
_entity.pdbx_description
1 polymer ?
#
loop_
_entity_poly.entity_id
_entity_poly.type
_entity_poly.pdbx_seq_one_letter_code
_entity_poly.pdbx_strand_id
1 'polypeptide(L)'
;MHFAKSPIIGTLDAHFHFECPFVGGVSLHPVASSQIASWRVRVPDTAALTPAEAAAALAGIVQEATAELVAFGTGLTKRASDLKALVQDAAKLADMPADMANDRAVIAAYVEQARTLSAEQPPASRALKDADTLARWVDRTEGLDRAPILAAMSDHEKALTTIEKTRGIAAKAITDLEGALTRIDAPETAHRLAGLKFQRDLGRVLPGLIAEFSEAEAAATAAVARMSTISAKLRELAQ
;
A
#
# COMPACT_ATOMS: atom_id res chain seq x y z
N MET A 1 -16.06 29.87 -43.95
CA MET A 1 -15.37 30.40 -42.75
C MET A 1 -14.46 29.30 -42.24
N HIS A 2 -13.15 29.51 -42.30
CA HIS A 2 -12.14 28.46 -42.11
C HIS A 2 -11.30 28.78 -40.88
N PHE A 3 -11.30 27.88 -39.91
CA PHE A 3 -10.61 28.01 -38.63
C PHE A 3 -9.24 27.30 -38.73
N ALA A 4 -8.13 27.97 -38.37
CA ALA A 4 -6.78 27.41 -38.21
C ALA A 4 -6.55 26.93 -36.74
N LYS A 5 -5.45 26.21 -36.38
CA LYS A 5 -5.25 25.43 -35.10
C LYS A 5 -5.33 26.37 -33.91
N SER A 6 -6.56 26.65 -33.53
CA SER A 6 -6.97 27.73 -32.68
C SER A 6 -8.48 27.60 -32.59
N PRO A 7 -9.07 27.29 -31.43
CA PRO A 7 -10.50 27.09 -31.35
C PRO A 7 -11.19 28.45 -31.45
N ILE A 8 -12.24 28.45 -32.29
CA ILE A 8 -13.45 29.29 -32.34
C ILE A 8 -13.24 30.80 -32.64
N ILE A 9 -14.21 31.42 -33.31
CA ILE A 9 -14.25 32.84 -33.65
C ILE A 9 -15.36 33.44 -32.79
N GLY A 10 -15.01 34.47 -32.02
CA GLY A 10 -15.91 35.24 -31.16
C GLY A 10 -15.48 36.70 -31.18
N THR A 11 -16.40 37.60 -30.84
CA THR A 11 -16.18 39.05 -30.83
C THR A 11 -15.36 39.49 -29.60
N LEU A 12 -14.69 40.64 -29.74
CA LEU A 12 -13.76 41.24 -28.75
C LEU A 12 -14.32 41.37 -27.32
N ASP A 13 -15.63 41.37 -27.14
CA ASP A 13 -16.28 41.52 -25.83
C ASP A 13 -16.15 40.26 -24.92
N ALA A 14 -15.65 39.13 -25.44
CA ALA A 14 -15.56 37.85 -24.71
C ALA A 14 -14.20 37.58 -24.01
N HIS A 15 -13.20 38.45 -24.11
CA HIS A 15 -11.80 38.09 -23.78
C HIS A 15 -11.10 39.04 -22.79
N PHE A 16 -11.67 39.19 -21.59
CA PHE A 16 -11.12 40.04 -20.54
C PHE A 16 -10.04 39.40 -19.63
N HIS A 17 -9.71 38.10 -19.77
CA HIS A 17 -8.89 37.40 -18.77
C HIS A 17 -7.73 36.58 -19.38
N PHE A 18 -6.50 36.99 -19.07
CA PHE A 18 -5.22 36.48 -19.62
C PHE A 18 -4.61 35.31 -18.84
N GLU A 19 -5.32 34.75 -17.86
CA GLU A 19 -4.83 33.64 -17.04
C GLU A 19 -5.19 32.30 -17.70
N CYS A 20 -4.19 31.76 -18.40
CA CYS A 20 -4.11 30.50 -19.15
C CYS A 20 -5.26 30.14 -20.13
N PRO A 21 -5.26 30.74 -21.34
CA PRO A 21 -6.23 30.38 -22.38
C PRO A 21 -5.93 29.08 -23.12
N PHE A 22 -4.82 28.36 -22.84
CA PHE A 22 -4.39 27.17 -23.58
C PHE A 22 -4.02 26.00 -22.66
N VAL A 23 -4.41 24.79 -23.05
CA VAL A 23 -4.03 23.52 -22.40
C VAL A 23 -3.56 22.54 -23.46
N GLY A 24 -2.35 21.97 -23.29
CA GLY A 24 -1.76 21.06 -24.28
C GLY A 24 -1.63 21.66 -25.69
N GLY A 25 -1.63 22.99 -25.81
CA GLY A 25 -1.63 23.71 -27.10
C GLY A 25 -3.02 23.93 -27.73
N VAL A 26 -4.11 23.55 -27.06
CA VAL A 26 -5.50 23.79 -27.47
C VAL A 26 -6.05 24.97 -26.65
N SER A 27 -6.64 25.98 -27.31
CA SER A 27 -7.26 27.07 -26.55
C SER A 27 -8.63 26.67 -25.96
N LEU A 28 -9.02 27.29 -24.87
CA LEU A 28 -10.29 27.05 -24.21
C LEU A 28 -11.40 27.97 -24.75
N HIS A 29 -11.04 29.04 -25.44
CA HIS A 29 -11.97 30.01 -26.01
C HIS A 29 -11.71 30.27 -27.50
N PRO A 30 -12.68 30.90 -28.17
CA PRO A 30 -12.43 31.63 -29.39
C PRO A 30 -11.17 32.53 -29.33
N VAL A 31 -10.39 32.67 -30.41
CA VAL A 31 -9.21 33.57 -30.44
C VAL A 31 -9.09 34.33 -31.76
N ALA A 32 -8.70 35.60 -31.68
CA ALA A 32 -8.56 36.50 -32.83
C ALA A 32 -7.23 36.29 -33.60
N SER A 33 -7.22 36.63 -34.90
CA SER A 33 -6.06 36.41 -35.79
C SER A 33 -4.76 37.08 -35.34
N SER A 34 -4.83 38.22 -34.66
CA SER A 34 -3.68 38.95 -34.12
C SER A 34 -3.01 38.24 -32.94
N GLN A 35 -3.78 37.56 -32.09
CA GLN A 35 -3.27 36.74 -30.98
C GLN A 35 -2.65 35.44 -31.48
N ILE A 36 -3.19 34.88 -32.55
CA ILE A 36 -2.66 33.69 -33.23
C ILE A 36 -1.31 34.02 -33.89
N ALA A 37 -1.17 35.20 -34.51
CA ALA A 37 0.06 35.63 -35.15
C ALA A 37 1.24 35.76 -34.16
N SER A 38 1.02 36.35 -32.99
CA SER A 38 2.07 36.48 -31.95
C SER A 38 2.47 35.13 -31.33
N TRP A 39 1.53 34.19 -31.25
CA TRP A 39 1.79 32.83 -30.78
C TRP A 39 2.50 31.95 -31.82
N ARG A 40 2.10 32.02 -33.10
CA ARG A 40 2.72 31.29 -34.22
C ARG A 40 4.21 31.60 -34.40
N VAL A 41 4.64 32.81 -34.07
CA VAL A 41 6.07 33.17 -34.04
C VAL A 41 6.85 32.33 -33.01
N ARG A 42 6.18 31.81 -31.98
CA ARG A 42 6.78 31.00 -30.90
C ARG A 42 6.64 29.49 -31.11
N VAL A 43 5.65 29.03 -31.89
CA VAL A 43 5.38 27.60 -32.15
C VAL A 43 5.13 27.38 -33.65
N PRO A 44 6.07 26.76 -34.38
CA PRO A 44 6.06 26.75 -35.85
C PRO A 44 5.00 25.83 -36.49
N ASP A 45 4.43 24.85 -35.77
CA ASP A 45 3.45 23.89 -36.32
C ASP A 45 2.03 24.07 -35.78
N THR A 46 1.17 24.83 -36.48
CA THR A 46 -0.22 25.08 -36.07
C THR A 46 -1.26 24.94 -37.21
N ALA A 47 -1.88 23.74 -37.42
CA ALA A 47 -3.01 23.50 -38.37
C ALA A 47 -4.48 23.44 -37.82
N ALA A 48 -5.47 24.17 -38.36
CA ALA A 48 -6.93 24.08 -38.06
C ALA A 48 -7.50 23.00 -37.11
N LEU A 49 -8.25 23.38 -36.05
CA LEU A 49 -9.20 22.47 -35.38
C LEU A 49 -10.63 23.05 -35.41
N THR A 50 -11.60 22.21 -35.74
CA THR A 50 -13.03 22.45 -35.53
C THR A 50 -13.39 22.34 -34.04
N PRO A 51 -14.56 22.85 -33.60
CA PRO A 51 -15.01 22.69 -32.21
C PRO A 51 -15.06 21.22 -31.75
N ALA A 52 -15.51 20.31 -32.60
CA ALA A 52 -15.56 18.88 -32.30
C ALA A 52 -14.14 18.28 -32.14
N GLU A 53 -13.21 18.64 -33.00
CA GLU A 53 -11.81 18.20 -32.91
C GLU A 53 -11.10 18.79 -31.68
N ALA A 54 -11.40 20.05 -31.31
CA ALA A 54 -10.86 20.67 -30.11
C ALA A 54 -11.38 20.00 -28.84
N ALA A 55 -12.69 19.70 -28.76
CA ALA A 55 -13.26 18.95 -27.64
C ALA A 55 -12.68 17.53 -27.54
N ALA A 56 -12.50 16.84 -28.67
CA ALA A 56 -11.87 15.53 -28.72
C ALA A 56 -10.38 15.59 -28.31
N ALA A 57 -9.63 16.62 -28.72
CA ALA A 57 -8.24 16.80 -28.32
C ALA A 57 -8.10 17.06 -26.82
N LEU A 58 -8.94 17.92 -26.24
CA LEU A 58 -8.98 18.17 -24.80
C LEU A 58 -9.36 16.91 -24.00
N ALA A 59 -10.36 16.16 -24.46
CA ALA A 59 -10.70 14.87 -23.87
C ALA A 59 -9.53 13.87 -23.99
N GLY A 60 -8.83 13.85 -25.12
CA GLY A 60 -7.65 13.00 -25.37
C GLY A 60 -6.50 13.28 -24.41
N ILE A 61 -6.23 14.54 -24.08
CA ILE A 61 -5.23 14.93 -23.05
C ILE A 61 -5.57 14.28 -21.71
N VAL A 62 -6.85 14.34 -21.31
CA VAL A 62 -7.31 13.74 -20.05
C VAL A 62 -7.26 12.21 -20.12
N GLN A 63 -7.56 11.60 -21.27
CA GLN A 63 -7.46 10.16 -21.47
C GLN A 63 -6.01 9.66 -21.39
N GLU A 64 -5.05 10.40 -21.95
CA GLU A 64 -3.62 10.09 -21.84
C GLU A 64 -3.17 10.14 -20.38
N ALA A 65 -3.51 11.23 -19.67
CA ALA A 65 -3.28 11.37 -18.24
C ALA A 65 -3.91 10.22 -17.43
N THR A 66 -5.13 9.81 -17.78
CA THR A 66 -5.85 8.71 -17.13
C THR A 66 -5.18 7.37 -17.37
N ALA A 67 -4.72 7.10 -18.59
CA ALA A 67 -3.99 5.87 -18.92
C ALA A 67 -2.70 5.75 -18.11
N GLU A 68 -1.96 6.85 -17.92
CA GLU A 68 -0.79 6.88 -17.05
C GLU A 68 -1.14 6.58 -15.58
N LEU A 69 -2.21 7.20 -15.05
CA LEU A 69 -2.68 6.93 -13.68
C LEU A 69 -3.13 5.48 -13.51
N VAL A 70 -3.82 4.90 -14.48
CA VAL A 70 -4.26 3.50 -14.43
C VAL A 70 -3.07 2.54 -14.47
N ALA A 71 -2.07 2.82 -15.30
CA ALA A 71 -0.84 2.04 -15.35
C ALA A 71 -0.08 2.09 -14.00
N PHE A 72 0.09 3.30 -13.45
CA PHE A 72 0.67 3.50 -12.12
C PHE A 72 -0.13 2.78 -11.03
N GLY A 73 -1.45 2.99 -11.02
CA GLY A 73 -2.38 2.40 -10.05
C GLY A 73 -2.37 0.88 -10.08
N THR A 74 -2.30 0.25 -11.24
CA THR A 74 -2.21 -1.21 -11.37
C THR A 74 -0.94 -1.76 -10.70
N GLY A 75 0.20 -1.09 -10.92
CA GLY A 75 1.46 -1.45 -10.27
C GLY A 75 1.44 -1.25 -8.75
N LEU A 76 0.78 -0.17 -8.30
CA LEU A 76 0.59 0.12 -6.88
C LEU A 76 -0.32 -0.91 -6.21
N THR A 77 -1.46 -1.26 -6.82
CA THR A 77 -2.43 -2.23 -6.27
C THR A 77 -1.82 -3.61 -6.11
N LYS A 78 -1.01 -4.07 -7.07
CA LYS A 78 -0.31 -5.35 -6.96
C LYS A 78 0.59 -5.38 -5.73
N ARG A 79 1.46 -4.37 -5.57
CA ARG A 79 2.37 -4.27 -4.42
C ARG A 79 1.64 -4.08 -3.10
N ALA A 80 0.53 -3.34 -3.09
CA ALA A 80 -0.31 -3.19 -1.90
C ALA A 80 -0.96 -4.52 -1.49
N SER A 81 -1.30 -5.39 -2.45
CA SER A 81 -1.83 -6.73 -2.15
C SER A 81 -0.79 -7.63 -1.48
N ASP A 82 0.49 -7.49 -1.86
CA ASP A 82 1.60 -8.23 -1.25
C ASP A 82 1.81 -7.86 0.23
N LEU A 83 1.48 -6.63 0.63
CA LEU A 83 1.56 -6.20 2.04
C LEU A 83 0.68 -7.04 2.97
N LYS A 84 -0.42 -7.61 2.47
CA LYS A 84 -1.29 -8.48 3.29
C LYS A 84 -0.54 -9.72 3.78
N ALA A 85 0.31 -10.30 2.93
CA ALA A 85 1.13 -11.43 3.32
C ALA A 85 2.16 -11.02 4.38
N LEU A 86 2.77 -9.83 4.22
CA LEU A 86 3.73 -9.29 5.20
C LEU A 86 3.09 -9.01 6.56
N VAL A 87 1.86 -8.47 6.59
CA VAL A 87 1.10 -8.26 7.84
C VAL A 87 0.82 -9.59 8.53
N GLN A 88 0.41 -10.62 7.78
CA GLN A 88 0.17 -11.95 8.34
C GLN A 88 1.46 -12.60 8.86
N ASP A 89 2.57 -12.42 8.15
CA ASP A 89 3.89 -12.89 8.56
C ASP A 89 4.35 -12.18 9.85
N ALA A 90 4.29 -10.85 9.87
CA ALA A 90 4.61 -10.04 11.05
C ALA A 90 3.78 -10.41 12.28
N ALA A 91 2.48 -10.72 12.10
CA ALA A 91 1.65 -11.20 13.20
C ALA A 91 2.16 -12.53 13.78
N LYS A 92 2.58 -13.48 12.93
CA LYS A 92 3.17 -14.74 13.38
C LYS A 92 4.50 -14.53 14.10
N LEU A 93 5.37 -13.69 13.54
CA LEU A 93 6.65 -13.32 14.15
C LEU A 93 6.44 -12.62 15.50
N ALA A 94 5.39 -11.81 15.64
CA ALA A 94 5.05 -11.17 16.90
C ALA A 94 4.51 -12.15 17.95
N ASP A 95 3.75 -13.15 17.52
CA ASP A 95 3.13 -14.10 18.43
C ASP A 95 4.08 -15.26 18.81
N MET A 96 5.07 -15.59 17.99
CA MET A 96 6.03 -16.67 18.21
C MET A 96 7.42 -16.36 17.64
N PRO A 97 8.13 -15.34 18.16
CA PRO A 97 9.46 -15.02 17.67
C PRO A 97 10.44 -16.16 17.96
N ALA A 98 11.20 -16.54 16.94
CA ALA A 98 12.30 -17.49 17.06
C ALA A 98 13.58 -16.79 17.54
N ASP A 99 13.78 -15.54 17.09
CA ASP A 99 14.87 -14.66 17.47
C ASP A 99 14.34 -13.22 17.54
N MET A 100 14.09 -12.72 18.75
CA MET A 100 13.46 -11.42 18.94
C MET A 100 14.19 -10.26 18.25
N ALA A 101 15.52 -10.28 18.17
CA ALA A 101 16.27 -9.20 17.56
C ALA A 101 16.12 -9.21 16.02
N ASN A 102 16.27 -10.40 15.43
CA ASN A 102 16.13 -10.58 13.99
C ASN A 102 14.68 -10.40 13.53
N ASP A 103 13.72 -11.00 14.23
CA ASP A 103 12.30 -10.92 13.89
C ASP A 103 11.79 -9.47 13.98
N ARG A 104 12.24 -8.72 15.00
CA ARG A 104 11.98 -7.28 15.11
C ARG A 104 12.54 -6.49 13.92
N ALA A 105 13.78 -6.78 13.50
CA ALA A 105 14.39 -6.12 12.36
C ALA A 105 13.65 -6.42 11.05
N VAL A 106 13.15 -7.66 10.87
CA VAL A 106 12.33 -8.06 9.73
C VAL A 106 11.01 -7.28 9.70
N ILE A 107 10.27 -7.22 10.81
CA ILE A 107 9.02 -6.44 10.87
C ILE A 107 9.28 -4.95 10.63
N ALA A 108 10.37 -4.39 11.17
CA ALA A 108 10.75 -3.00 10.91
C ALA A 108 11.03 -2.74 9.42
N ALA A 109 11.66 -3.67 8.72
CA ALA A 109 11.87 -3.58 7.27
C ALA A 109 10.53 -3.61 6.50
N TYR A 110 9.57 -4.44 6.92
CA TYR A 110 8.23 -4.45 6.33
C TYR A 110 7.48 -3.13 6.54
N VAL A 111 7.64 -2.49 7.71
CA VAL A 111 7.08 -1.15 7.98
C VAL A 111 7.65 -0.13 6.98
N GLU A 112 8.96 -0.10 6.78
CA GLU A 112 9.59 0.82 5.82
C GLU A 112 9.17 0.55 4.37
N GLN A 113 8.98 -0.72 4.00
CA GLN A 113 8.44 -1.08 2.69
C GLN A 113 7.01 -0.54 2.50
N ALA A 114 6.15 -0.68 3.52
CA ALA A 114 4.78 -0.17 3.49
C ALA A 114 4.74 1.38 3.48
N ARG A 115 5.63 2.04 4.23
CA ARG A 115 5.80 3.51 4.23
C ARG A 115 6.22 4.03 2.86
N THR A 116 7.20 3.39 2.24
CA THR A 116 7.67 3.74 0.89
C THR A 116 6.52 3.64 -0.12
N LEU A 117 5.73 2.56 -0.06
CA LEU A 117 4.58 2.37 -0.95
C LEU A 117 3.48 3.42 -0.70
N SER A 118 3.19 3.75 0.56
CA SER A 118 2.17 4.75 0.93
C SER A 118 2.55 6.16 0.46
N ALA A 119 3.83 6.50 0.51
CA ALA A 119 4.36 7.80 0.09
C ALA A 119 4.52 7.97 -1.43
N GLU A 120 4.47 6.87 -2.19
CA GLU A 120 4.76 6.87 -3.63
C GLU A 120 3.75 7.72 -4.41
N GLN A 121 4.25 8.71 -5.15
CA GLN A 121 3.46 9.66 -5.93
C GLN A 121 3.27 9.23 -7.39
N PRO A 122 2.16 9.61 -8.04
CA PRO A 122 2.03 9.42 -9.48
C PRO A 122 3.15 10.17 -10.21
N PRO A 123 3.50 9.77 -11.44
CA PRO A 123 4.58 10.39 -12.19
C PRO A 123 4.28 11.88 -12.44
N ALA A 124 5.27 12.77 -12.32
CA ALA A 124 5.10 14.20 -12.61
C ALA A 124 5.12 14.48 -14.13
N SER A 125 4.24 13.82 -14.89
CA SER A 125 4.20 13.91 -16.35
C SER A 125 3.56 15.21 -16.84
N ARG A 126 3.79 15.51 -18.12
CA ARG A 126 3.15 16.65 -18.79
C ARG A 126 1.64 16.42 -18.93
N ALA A 127 1.21 15.20 -19.24
CA ALA A 127 -0.19 14.86 -19.42
C ALA A 127 -0.99 15.12 -18.14
N LEU A 128 -0.48 14.73 -16.95
CA LEU A 128 -1.15 15.03 -15.68
C LEU A 128 -1.24 16.55 -15.43
N LYS A 129 -0.17 17.31 -15.69
CA LYS A 129 -0.19 18.78 -15.53
C LYS A 129 -1.20 19.44 -16.46
N ASP A 130 -1.28 18.98 -17.71
CA ASP A 130 -2.24 19.50 -18.68
C ASP A 130 -3.68 19.12 -18.28
N ALA A 131 -3.93 17.90 -17.80
CA ALA A 131 -5.23 17.48 -17.28
C ALA A 131 -5.67 18.27 -16.02
N ASP A 132 -4.76 18.49 -15.06
CA ASP A 132 -5.00 19.32 -13.87
C ASP A 132 -5.30 20.78 -14.25
N THR A 133 -4.59 21.29 -15.26
CA THR A 133 -4.82 22.65 -15.77
C THR A 133 -6.18 22.72 -16.45
N LEU A 134 -6.55 21.73 -17.27
CA LEU A 134 -7.88 21.65 -17.86
C LEU A 134 -8.97 21.61 -16.80
N ALA A 135 -8.75 20.84 -15.72
CA ALA A 135 -9.71 20.72 -14.63
C ALA A 135 -10.07 22.06 -13.99
N ARG A 136 -9.06 22.91 -13.77
CA ARG A 136 -9.24 24.25 -13.18
C ARG A 136 -10.01 25.20 -14.09
N TRP A 137 -9.96 24.98 -15.40
CA TRP A 137 -10.48 25.90 -16.41
C TRP A 137 -11.61 25.30 -17.26
N VAL A 138 -12.13 24.12 -16.92
CA VAL A 138 -13.14 23.42 -17.74
C VAL A 138 -14.40 24.25 -17.93
N ASP A 139 -14.77 25.08 -16.96
CA ASP A 139 -15.93 25.97 -17.06
C ASP A 139 -15.77 27.07 -18.12
N ARG A 140 -14.53 27.33 -18.51
CA ARG A 140 -14.14 28.33 -19.49
C ARG A 140 -14.05 27.76 -20.92
N THR A 141 -14.46 26.52 -21.17
CA THR A 141 -14.56 25.98 -22.55
C THR A 141 -15.83 26.49 -23.24
N GLU A 142 -15.80 27.74 -23.70
CA GLU A 142 -16.95 28.40 -24.37
C GLU A 142 -17.09 27.93 -25.82
N GLY A 143 -18.32 27.59 -26.23
CA GLY A 143 -18.60 27.14 -27.60
C GLY A 143 -18.12 25.71 -27.93
N LEU A 144 -17.63 24.96 -26.95
CA LEU A 144 -17.30 23.54 -27.06
C LEU A 144 -18.40 22.67 -26.41
N ASP A 145 -18.65 21.50 -26.99
CA ASP A 145 -19.38 20.45 -26.28
C ASP A 145 -18.49 19.89 -25.17
N ARG A 146 -18.92 20.08 -23.92
CA ARG A 146 -18.17 19.69 -22.73
C ARG A 146 -18.39 18.24 -22.32
N ALA A 147 -19.44 17.59 -22.82
CA ALA A 147 -19.79 16.22 -22.44
C ALA A 147 -18.59 15.23 -22.53
N PRO A 148 -17.83 15.17 -23.65
CA PRO A 148 -16.68 14.25 -23.74
C PRO A 148 -15.53 14.63 -22.80
N ILE A 149 -15.31 15.92 -22.55
CA ILE A 149 -14.26 16.41 -21.65
C ILE A 149 -14.62 16.01 -20.21
N LEU A 150 -15.84 16.30 -19.77
CA LEU A 150 -16.34 15.98 -18.43
C LEU A 150 -16.37 14.47 -18.17
N ALA A 151 -16.73 13.66 -19.18
CA ALA A 151 -16.66 12.21 -19.07
C ALA A 151 -15.22 11.73 -18.83
N ALA A 152 -14.25 12.22 -19.62
CA ALA A 152 -12.84 11.88 -19.43
C ALA A 152 -12.31 12.35 -18.05
N MET A 153 -12.73 13.53 -17.60
CA MET A 153 -12.40 14.05 -16.28
C MET A 153 -12.96 13.20 -15.14
N SER A 154 -14.19 12.68 -15.28
CA SER A 154 -14.76 11.76 -14.31
C SER A 154 -13.94 10.47 -14.20
N ASP A 155 -13.46 9.94 -15.32
CA ASP A 155 -12.61 8.75 -15.32
C ASP A 155 -11.22 9.02 -14.72
N HIS A 156 -10.66 10.21 -14.97
CA HIS A 156 -9.45 10.68 -14.33
C HIS A 156 -9.59 10.76 -12.80
N GLU A 157 -10.69 11.34 -12.30
CA GLU A 157 -10.99 11.43 -10.86
C GLU A 157 -11.18 10.04 -10.23
N LYS A 158 -11.83 9.10 -10.93
CA LYS A 158 -11.95 7.70 -10.47
C LYS A 158 -10.58 7.03 -10.37
N ALA A 159 -9.67 7.29 -11.31
CA ALA A 159 -8.31 6.74 -11.27
C ALA A 159 -7.54 7.27 -10.05
N LEU A 160 -7.59 8.59 -9.78
CA LEU A 160 -7.01 9.20 -8.58
C LEU A 160 -7.59 8.62 -7.30
N THR A 161 -8.91 8.53 -7.21
CA THR A 161 -9.62 7.93 -6.06
C THR A 161 -9.19 6.48 -5.81
N THR A 162 -8.95 5.71 -6.88
CA THR A 162 -8.49 4.31 -6.76
C THR A 162 -7.05 4.23 -6.23
N ILE A 163 -6.18 5.13 -6.67
CA ILE A 163 -4.81 5.27 -6.14
C ILE A 163 -4.86 5.63 -4.65
N GLU A 164 -5.67 6.62 -4.26
CA GLU A 164 -5.82 7.04 -2.86
C GLU A 164 -6.36 5.91 -1.98
N LYS A 165 -7.38 5.17 -2.42
CA LYS A 165 -7.86 3.96 -1.72
C LYS A 165 -6.76 2.93 -1.55
N THR A 166 -5.94 2.71 -2.58
CA THR A 166 -4.81 1.78 -2.53
C THR A 166 -3.75 2.24 -1.53
N ARG A 167 -3.46 3.54 -1.45
CA ARG A 167 -2.59 4.10 -0.39
C ARG A 167 -3.20 3.95 0.99
N GLY A 168 -4.52 4.07 1.13
CA GLY A 168 -5.23 3.78 2.38
C GLY A 168 -5.02 2.34 2.86
N ILE A 169 -4.93 1.37 1.94
CA ILE A 169 -4.58 -0.02 2.28
C ILE A 169 -3.14 -0.09 2.80
N ALA A 170 -2.18 0.57 2.15
CA ALA A 170 -0.80 0.62 2.62
C ALA A 170 -0.68 1.30 3.99
N ALA A 171 -1.41 2.40 4.22
CA ALA A 171 -1.47 3.09 5.51
C ALA A 171 -2.00 2.19 6.63
N LYS A 172 -3.07 1.43 6.36
CA LYS A 172 -3.57 0.43 7.31
C LYS A 172 -2.54 -0.66 7.59
N ALA A 173 -1.86 -1.15 6.56
CA ALA A 173 -0.81 -2.14 6.73
C ALA A 173 0.35 -1.61 7.61
N ILE A 174 0.73 -0.33 7.48
CA ILE A 174 1.71 0.32 8.37
C ILE A 174 1.24 0.22 9.83
N THR A 175 -0.01 0.61 10.11
CA THR A 175 -0.57 0.53 11.47
C THR A 175 -0.57 -0.91 12.01
N ASP A 176 -0.96 -1.89 11.19
CA ASP A 176 -0.99 -3.29 11.60
C ASP A 176 0.42 -3.84 11.88
N LEU A 177 1.42 -3.47 11.06
CA LEU A 177 2.83 -3.84 11.23
C LEU A 177 3.47 -3.16 12.45
N GLU A 178 3.20 -1.87 12.68
CA GLU A 178 3.64 -1.16 13.88
C GLU A 178 3.02 -1.74 15.16
N GLY A 179 1.76 -2.20 15.08
CA GLY A 179 1.11 -2.95 16.15
C GLY A 179 1.78 -4.31 16.41
N ALA A 180 2.25 -5.00 15.37
CA ALA A 180 3.04 -6.23 15.53
C ALA A 180 4.41 -5.96 16.18
N LEU A 181 5.08 -4.88 15.78
CA LEU A 181 6.37 -4.47 16.37
C LEU A 181 6.22 -4.11 17.85
N THR A 182 5.16 -3.37 18.20
CA THR A 182 4.83 -3.04 19.60
C THR A 182 4.56 -4.30 20.42
N ARG A 183 3.92 -5.32 19.83
CA ARG A 183 3.69 -6.61 20.49
C ARG A 183 4.99 -7.39 20.74
N ILE A 184 5.96 -7.37 19.81
CA ILE A 184 7.28 -7.97 20.04
C ILE A 184 7.99 -7.29 21.21
N ASP A 185 7.96 -5.97 21.23
CA ASP A 185 8.64 -5.17 22.26
C ASP A 185 7.90 -5.20 23.62
N ALA A 186 6.70 -5.82 23.68
CA ALA A 186 5.91 -5.89 24.90
C ALA A 186 6.52 -6.86 25.94
N PRO A 187 6.59 -6.47 27.23
CA PRO A 187 7.13 -7.32 28.29
C PRO A 187 6.32 -8.61 28.48
N GLU A 188 5.01 -8.55 28.26
CA GLU A 188 4.11 -9.71 28.31
C GLU A 188 4.50 -10.79 27.30
N THR A 189 4.96 -10.39 26.10
CA THR A 189 5.46 -11.31 25.08
C THR A 189 6.73 -12.01 25.53
N ALA A 190 7.69 -11.28 26.09
CA ALA A 190 8.91 -11.85 26.65
C ALA A 190 8.61 -12.87 27.77
N HIS A 191 7.68 -12.54 28.68
CA HIS A 191 7.26 -13.46 29.74
C HIS A 191 6.57 -14.71 29.19
N ARG A 192 5.65 -14.56 28.23
CA ARG A 192 4.97 -15.68 27.57
C ARG A 192 5.96 -16.62 26.89
N LEU A 193 6.96 -16.08 26.19
CA LEU A 193 7.99 -16.87 25.51
C LEU A 193 8.91 -17.61 26.48
N ALA A 194 9.29 -16.97 27.58
CA ALA A 194 10.01 -17.64 28.66
C ALA A 194 9.19 -18.82 29.21
N GLY A 195 7.88 -18.63 29.39
CA GLY A 195 6.95 -19.70 29.79
C GLY A 195 6.87 -20.85 28.77
N LEU A 196 6.76 -20.54 27.48
CA LEU A 196 6.73 -21.55 26.40
C LEU A 196 8.04 -22.34 26.32
N LYS A 197 9.18 -21.66 26.43
CA LYS A 197 10.51 -22.31 26.46
C LYS A 197 10.61 -23.24 27.67
N PHE A 198 10.20 -22.75 28.84
CA PHE A 198 10.19 -23.55 30.06
C PHE A 198 9.28 -24.78 29.95
N GLN A 199 8.07 -24.63 29.42
CA GLN A 199 7.16 -25.76 29.17
C GLN A 199 7.74 -26.78 28.20
N ARG A 200 8.38 -26.32 27.11
CA ARG A 200 9.05 -27.21 26.15
C ARG A 200 10.20 -27.96 26.79
N ASP A 201 11.03 -27.28 27.57
CA ASP A 201 12.19 -27.88 28.22
C ASP A 201 11.74 -28.87 29.32
N LEU A 202 10.70 -28.53 30.10
CA LEU A 202 10.04 -29.45 31.04
C LEU A 202 9.47 -30.69 30.34
N GLY A 203 8.75 -30.51 29.22
CA GLY A 203 8.17 -31.63 28.46
C GLY A 203 9.21 -32.62 27.93
N ARG A 204 10.47 -32.18 27.75
CA ARG A 204 11.58 -33.05 27.36
C ARG A 204 12.20 -33.80 28.54
N VAL A 205 12.27 -33.16 29.71
CA VAL A 205 13.00 -33.68 30.87
C VAL A 205 12.12 -34.51 31.80
N LEU A 206 10.86 -34.09 32.03
CA LEU A 206 9.95 -34.74 32.97
C LEU A 206 9.69 -36.23 32.70
N PRO A 207 9.49 -36.70 31.46
CA PRO A 207 9.24 -38.11 31.22
C PRO A 207 10.40 -39.01 31.66
N GLY A 208 11.65 -38.57 31.45
CA GLY A 208 12.84 -39.28 31.89
C GLY A 208 12.95 -39.33 33.41
N LEU A 209 12.76 -38.19 34.07
CA LEU A 209 12.74 -38.13 35.54
C LEU A 209 11.64 -39.00 36.15
N ILE A 210 10.42 -38.99 35.58
CA ILE A 210 9.30 -39.82 36.05
C ILE A 210 9.67 -41.31 35.94
N ALA A 211 10.29 -41.72 34.85
CA ALA A 211 10.75 -43.10 34.67
C ALA A 211 11.82 -43.48 35.71
N GLU A 212 12.85 -42.63 35.89
CA GLU A 212 13.92 -42.85 36.88
C GLU A 212 13.36 -42.95 38.31
N PHE A 213 12.44 -42.06 38.71
CA PHE A 213 11.81 -42.10 40.03
C PHE A 213 10.94 -43.34 40.21
N SER A 214 10.22 -43.77 39.17
CA SER A 214 9.40 -44.98 39.20
C SER A 214 10.27 -46.24 39.36
N GLU A 215 11.42 -46.29 38.67
CA GLU A 215 12.40 -47.37 38.83
C GLU A 215 13.03 -47.38 40.24
N ALA A 216 13.40 -46.21 40.76
CA ALA A 216 13.92 -46.07 42.11
C ALA A 216 12.91 -46.50 43.19
N GLU A 217 11.64 -46.15 43.03
CA GLU A 217 10.54 -46.57 43.91
C GLU A 217 10.36 -48.09 43.91
N ALA A 218 10.36 -48.71 42.72
CA ALA A 218 10.27 -50.16 42.59
C ALA A 218 11.46 -50.87 43.26
N ALA A 219 12.68 -50.36 43.06
CA ALA A 219 13.89 -50.88 43.69
C ALA A 219 13.86 -50.77 45.22
N ALA A 220 13.39 -49.62 45.75
CA ALA A 220 13.25 -49.40 47.19
C ALA A 220 12.21 -50.36 47.79
N THR A 221 11.08 -50.56 47.13
CA THR A 221 10.02 -51.49 47.59
C THR A 221 10.54 -52.93 47.62
N ALA A 222 11.30 -53.35 46.60
CA ALA A 222 11.96 -54.65 46.57
C ALA A 222 13.03 -54.81 47.68
N ALA A 223 13.75 -53.74 48.02
CA ALA A 223 14.68 -53.74 49.16
C ALA A 223 13.96 -53.92 50.50
N VAL A 224 12.86 -53.17 50.73
CA VAL A 224 12.03 -53.29 51.94
C VAL A 224 11.45 -54.70 52.08
N ALA A 225 10.95 -55.30 50.99
CA ALA A 225 10.43 -56.67 50.99
C ALA A 225 11.52 -57.71 51.34
N ARG A 226 12.75 -57.52 50.87
CA ARG A 226 13.88 -58.38 51.26
C ARG A 226 14.23 -58.22 52.75
N MET A 227 14.28 -56.98 53.25
CA MET A 227 14.54 -56.69 54.66
C MET A 227 13.48 -57.29 55.58
N SER A 228 12.20 -57.18 55.22
CA SER A 228 11.10 -57.76 56.02
C SER A 228 11.18 -59.29 56.06
N THR A 229 11.49 -59.93 54.92
CA THR A 229 11.69 -61.39 54.85
C THR A 229 12.86 -61.84 55.74
N ILE A 230 13.99 -61.13 55.71
CA ILE A 230 15.14 -61.43 56.57
C ILE A 230 14.78 -61.21 58.04
N SER A 231 14.09 -60.11 58.37
CA SER A 231 13.65 -59.85 59.74
C SER A 231 12.71 -60.94 60.27
N ALA A 232 11.81 -61.49 59.44
CA ALA A 232 10.95 -62.60 59.82
C ALA A 232 11.74 -63.86 60.12
N LYS A 233 12.66 -64.25 59.22
CA LYS A 233 13.56 -65.41 59.42
C LYS A 233 14.42 -65.29 60.68
N LEU A 234 14.97 -64.10 60.96
CA LEU A 234 15.76 -63.87 62.16
C LEU A 234 14.93 -63.98 63.44
N ARG A 235 13.65 -63.58 63.42
CA ARG A 235 12.74 -63.77 64.57
C ARG A 235 12.41 -65.24 64.80
N GLU A 236 12.19 -66.01 63.72
CA GLU A 236 11.96 -67.45 63.82
C GLU A 236 13.16 -68.20 64.40
N LEU A 237 14.39 -67.78 64.05
CA LEU A 237 15.63 -68.36 64.57
C LEU A 237 15.96 -67.95 66.02
N ALA A 238 15.32 -66.91 66.54
CA ALA A 238 15.52 -66.39 67.89
C ALA A 238 14.54 -66.98 68.92
N GLN A 239 13.62 -67.85 68.48
CA GLN A 239 12.69 -68.64 69.31
C GLN A 239 13.26 -70.04 69.55
#